data_AF-A0A0T6AYW4-F1
#
_entry.id   AF-A0A0T6AYW4-F1
#
_cell.length_a   1.000
_cell.length_b   1.000
_cell.length_c   1.000
_cell.angle_alpha   90.00
_cell.angle_beta   90.00
_cell.angle_gamma   90.00
#
_symmetry.space_group_name_H-M   'P 1'
#
loop_
_entity.id
_entity.type
_entity.pdbx_description
1 polymer ?
#
loop_
_entity_poly.entity_id
_entity_poly.type
_entity_poly.pdbx_seq_one_letter_code
_entity_poly.pdbx_strand_id
1 'polypeptide(L)'
;MEKGRASPAIEILQQHLSDAQSQDSGNDDNIVCDPLLRPNASFTEILEAMKQPVNGLGLLPPTHQCLPTYTFISSDAINWLITHMEGVTTTEQALKIFTAMQRDKLICHASGDTGKPFIQGFFLYYIIHQNDKDRIQQSWDITTFQSDWMEVEIKEPLNWGTSHSPSITTNDPEEGVPHFLRDDINPYLQPDEFSDSTFKRMFLDIDSTNKSDRLEWGHVKYQTTFRSDQAYELVVEWLVASGSIVAELLHQWARKVQACGLQMVPIPNDPLALPYLDKSDPLRGPIFVPLNLNCLDPHNILFKGNISASIPGENAEY
;
A
#
# COMPACT_ATOMS: atom_id res chain seq x y z
N MET A 1 26.42 -8.96 -21.41
CA MET A 1 26.08 -8.47 -20.06
C MET A 1 25.68 -7.03 -20.22
N GLU A 2 24.38 -6.79 -20.43
CA GLU A 2 23.83 -5.44 -20.43
C GLU A 2 24.09 -4.82 -19.05
N LYS A 3 24.55 -3.57 -19.05
CA LYS A 3 24.79 -2.79 -17.85
C LYS A 3 23.52 -2.81 -17.00
N GLY A 4 23.65 -2.99 -15.68
CA GLY A 4 22.54 -2.84 -14.75
C GLY A 4 21.84 -1.52 -15.04
N ARG A 5 20.66 -1.61 -15.65
CA ARG A 5 19.82 -0.44 -15.88
C ARG A 5 19.34 -0.02 -14.50
N ALA A 6 19.59 1.24 -14.14
CA ALA A 6 18.84 1.87 -13.06
C ALA A 6 17.35 1.65 -13.36
N SER A 7 16.58 1.21 -12.36
CA SER A 7 15.16 1.02 -12.57
C SER A 7 14.53 2.37 -12.96
N PRO A 8 13.80 2.45 -14.09
CA PRO A 8 13.07 3.66 -14.47
C PRO A 8 12.01 4.08 -13.43
N ALA A 9 11.70 3.22 -12.45
CA ALA A 9 10.75 3.49 -11.37
C ALA A 9 11.25 4.52 -10.35
N ILE A 10 12.56 4.61 -10.11
CA ILE A 10 13.12 5.49 -9.08
C ILE A 10 12.96 6.97 -9.50
N GLU A 11 13.19 7.28 -10.77
CA GLU A 11 13.04 8.63 -11.31
C GLU A 11 11.59 9.13 -11.21
N ILE A 12 10.63 8.24 -11.47
CA ILE A 12 9.20 8.53 -11.39
C ILE A 12 8.75 8.82 -9.96
N LEU A 13 9.18 7.98 -9.01
CA LEU A 13 8.89 8.19 -7.59
C LEU A 13 9.49 9.50 -7.07
N GLN A 14 10.69 9.87 -7.53
CA GLN A 14 11.32 11.13 -7.13
C GLN A 14 10.56 12.34 -7.65
N GLN A 15 10.10 12.31 -8.91
CA GLN A 15 9.31 13.39 -9.50
C GLN A 15 7.93 13.52 -8.84
N HIS A 16 7.20 12.41 -8.66
CA HIS A 16 5.89 12.41 -7.99
C HIS A 16 5.96 12.97 -6.56
N LEU A 17 6.99 12.60 -5.80
CA LEU A 17 7.19 13.12 -4.44
C LEU A 17 7.56 14.62 -4.43
N SER A 18 8.16 15.14 -5.50
CA SER A 18 8.45 16.57 -5.66
C SER A 18 7.17 17.37 -5.98
N ASP A 19 6.29 16.81 -6.81
CA ASP A 19 4.99 17.39 -7.16
C ASP A 19 4.03 17.34 -5.96
N ALA A 20 4.04 16.26 -5.17
CA ALA A 20 3.26 16.17 -3.93
C ALA A 20 3.73 17.18 -2.86
N GLN A 21 5.04 17.45 -2.76
CA GLN A 21 5.58 18.44 -1.81
C GLN A 21 5.35 19.89 -2.22
N SER A 22 5.16 20.17 -3.51
CA SER A 22 4.91 21.52 -4.02
C SER A 22 3.44 21.94 -3.97
N GLN A 23 2.51 21.00 -3.73
CA GLN A 23 1.10 21.31 -3.48
C GLN A 23 0.78 21.74 -2.03
N ASP A 24 1.74 21.66 -1.10
CA ASP A 24 1.51 21.97 0.33
C ASP A 24 2.01 23.37 0.76
N SER A 25 2.35 24.24 -0.19
CA SER A 25 2.84 25.61 0.08
C SER A 25 1.89 26.66 -0.48
N GLY A 26 0.86 26.98 0.31
CA GLY A 26 0.16 28.26 0.39
C GLY A 26 -0.28 28.96 -0.91
N ASN A 27 -1.57 28.85 -1.22
CA ASN A 27 -2.32 29.97 -1.82
C ASN A 27 -3.81 29.85 -1.46
N ASP A 28 -4.22 30.54 -0.37
CA ASP A 28 -5.62 30.94 -0.18
C ASP A 28 -6.00 31.93 -1.29
N ASP A 29 -7.28 31.90 -1.72
CA ASP A 29 -7.93 32.73 -2.74
C ASP A 29 -7.86 32.25 -4.21
N ASN A 30 -8.58 31.16 -4.50
CA ASN A 30 -9.56 31.10 -5.60
C ASN A 30 -10.32 29.77 -5.52
N ILE A 31 -11.52 29.76 -4.93
CA ILE A 31 -12.46 28.64 -5.10
C ILE A 31 -13.05 28.78 -6.51
N VAL A 32 -12.29 28.34 -7.50
CA VAL A 32 -12.88 27.83 -8.73
C VAL A 32 -13.45 26.48 -8.34
N CYS A 33 -14.78 26.35 -8.24
CA CYS A 33 -15.39 25.03 -8.20
C CYS A 33 -14.94 24.30 -9.47
N ASP A 34 -14.03 23.34 -9.33
CA ASP A 34 -13.65 22.48 -10.43
C ASP A 34 -14.91 21.88 -11.04
N PRO A 35 -14.99 21.77 -12.38
CA PRO A 35 -16.17 21.21 -13.02
C PRO A 35 -16.28 19.73 -12.62
N LEU A 36 -17.13 19.44 -11.63
CA LEU A 36 -17.45 18.07 -11.25
C LEU A 36 -18.11 17.37 -12.45
N LEU A 37 -17.60 16.18 -12.76
CA LEU A 37 -18.24 15.23 -13.66
C LEU A 37 -19.60 14.85 -13.08
N ARG A 38 -20.59 14.75 -13.97
CA ARG A 38 -21.95 14.35 -13.61
C ARG A 38 -21.97 12.90 -13.12
N PRO A 39 -22.94 12.50 -12.27
CA PRO A 39 -23.02 11.13 -11.73
C PRO A 39 -23.15 10.03 -12.79
N ASN A 40 -23.56 10.38 -14.00
CA ASN A 40 -23.75 9.48 -15.13
C ASN A 40 -22.77 9.75 -16.29
N ALA A 41 -21.64 10.41 -16.02
CA ALA A 41 -20.60 10.62 -17.01
C ALA A 41 -20.19 9.27 -17.63
N SER A 42 -20.08 9.26 -18.95
CA SER A 42 -19.60 8.09 -19.70
C SER A 42 -18.12 7.85 -19.43
N PHE A 43 -17.66 6.61 -19.60
CA PHE A 43 -16.24 6.28 -19.41
C PHE A 43 -15.31 7.11 -20.31
N THR A 44 -15.76 7.48 -21.52
CA THR A 44 -14.99 8.35 -22.42
C THR A 44 -14.85 9.77 -21.85
N GLU A 45 -15.93 10.35 -21.30
CA GLU A 45 -15.87 11.67 -20.66
C GLU A 45 -14.92 11.67 -19.46
N ILE A 46 -14.94 10.60 -18.65
CA ILE A 46 -14.01 10.42 -17.53
C ILE A 46 -12.56 10.41 -18.04
N LEU A 47 -12.25 9.64 -19.09
CA LEU A 47 -10.90 9.56 -19.65
C LEU A 47 -10.42 10.88 -20.25
N GLU A 48 -11.29 11.62 -20.92
CA GLU A 48 -10.94 12.93 -21.49
C GLU A 48 -10.73 13.98 -20.38
N ALA A 49 -11.45 13.87 -19.27
CA ALA A 49 -11.21 14.68 -18.08
C ALA A 49 -9.88 14.31 -17.40
N MET A 50 -9.56 13.01 -17.26
CA MET A 50 -8.28 12.54 -16.72
C MET A 50 -7.07 13.03 -17.51
N LYS A 51 -7.21 13.27 -18.82
CA LYS A 51 -6.13 13.76 -19.70
C LYS A 51 -5.92 15.27 -19.65
N GLN A 52 -6.79 16.03 -18.96
CA GLN A 52 -6.67 17.50 -18.92
C GLN A 52 -5.37 17.91 -18.22
N PRO A 53 -4.60 18.87 -18.77
CA PRO A 53 -3.29 19.22 -18.22
C PRO A 53 -3.34 19.99 -16.89
N VAL A 54 -4.47 20.64 -16.56
CA VAL A 54 -4.61 21.48 -15.36
C VAL A 54 -5.46 20.80 -14.30
N ASN A 55 -6.62 20.25 -14.69
CA ASN A 55 -7.60 19.64 -13.76
C ASN A 55 -7.69 18.10 -13.92
N GLY A 56 -6.79 17.51 -14.72
CA GLY A 56 -6.79 16.07 -14.94
C GLY A 56 -5.97 15.32 -13.90
N LEU A 57 -5.78 14.03 -14.16
CA LEU A 57 -4.98 13.17 -13.31
C LEU A 57 -3.49 13.50 -13.48
N GLY A 58 -2.71 13.34 -12.41
CA GLY A 58 -1.24 13.40 -12.45
C GLY A 58 -0.65 12.24 -13.27
N LEU A 59 -0.73 12.34 -14.60
CA LEU A 59 -0.21 11.34 -15.52
C LEU A 59 1.32 11.40 -15.55
N LEU A 60 1.94 10.22 -15.60
CA LEU A 60 3.39 10.09 -15.67
C LEU A 60 3.91 10.59 -17.02
N PRO A 61 5.03 11.35 -17.03
CA PRO A 61 5.53 11.96 -18.24
C PRO A 61 5.99 10.90 -19.26
N PRO A 62 5.82 11.14 -20.59
CA PRO A 62 6.19 10.17 -21.63
C PRO A 62 7.70 9.96 -21.78
N THR A 63 8.52 10.71 -21.05
CA THR A 63 10.00 10.65 -21.11
C THR A 63 10.57 9.32 -20.64
N HIS A 64 9.80 8.53 -19.88
CA HIS A 64 10.20 7.19 -19.45
C HIS A 64 9.94 6.19 -20.58
N GLN A 65 10.98 5.89 -21.36
CA GLN A 65 10.94 5.03 -22.55
C GLN A 65 10.37 3.61 -22.31
N CYS A 66 10.17 3.22 -21.06
CA CYS A 66 9.72 1.89 -20.63
C CYS A 66 8.22 1.81 -20.29
N LEU A 67 7.48 2.92 -20.20
CA LEU A 67 6.05 2.92 -19.88
C LEU A 67 5.17 3.34 -21.06
N PRO A 68 3.92 2.85 -21.14
CA PRO A 68 2.94 3.34 -22.11
C PRO A 68 2.60 4.83 -21.91
N THR A 69 2.09 5.47 -22.97
CA THR A 69 1.58 6.85 -22.88
C THR A 69 0.38 6.89 -21.94
N TYR A 70 0.17 8.01 -21.24
CA TYR A 70 -0.94 8.19 -20.30
C TYR A 70 -0.92 7.16 -19.15
N THR A 71 0.27 6.79 -18.67
CA THR A 71 0.40 5.95 -17.47
C THR A 71 0.09 6.76 -16.22
N PHE A 72 -0.55 6.14 -15.24
CA PHE A 72 -0.97 6.74 -13.98
C PHE A 72 -0.92 5.74 -12.83
N ILE A 73 -0.93 6.26 -11.61
CA ILE A 73 -0.97 5.47 -10.38
C ILE A 73 -2.44 5.27 -9.96
N SER A 74 -2.81 4.03 -9.63
CA SER A 74 -4.20 3.68 -9.32
C SER A 74 -4.79 4.41 -8.09
N SER A 75 -4.01 4.64 -7.04
CA SER A 75 -4.44 5.38 -5.85
C SER A 75 -4.81 6.83 -6.19
N ASP A 76 -4.01 7.47 -7.04
CA ASP A 76 -4.23 8.85 -7.45
C ASP A 76 -5.47 8.94 -8.34
N ALA A 77 -5.68 7.96 -9.22
CA ALA A 77 -6.87 7.89 -10.06
C ALA A 77 -8.16 7.73 -9.24
N ILE A 78 -8.14 6.88 -8.20
CA ILE A 78 -9.25 6.70 -7.26
C ILE A 78 -9.53 8.01 -6.52
N ASN A 79 -8.51 8.62 -5.93
CA ASN A 79 -8.66 9.88 -5.18
C ASN A 79 -9.15 11.01 -6.08
N TRP A 80 -8.61 11.11 -7.30
CA TRP A 80 -9.05 12.08 -8.30
C TRP A 80 -10.53 11.88 -8.66
N LEU A 81 -10.97 10.64 -8.88
CA LEU A 81 -12.36 10.38 -9.24
C LEU A 81 -13.33 10.75 -8.11
N ILE A 82 -12.97 10.48 -6.85
CA ILE A 82 -13.76 10.85 -5.67
C ILE A 82 -13.90 12.38 -5.56
N THR A 83 -12.85 13.14 -5.89
CA THR A 83 -12.88 14.60 -5.81
C THR A 83 -13.52 15.27 -7.02
N HIS A 84 -13.53 14.61 -8.19
CA HIS A 84 -13.96 15.20 -9.46
C HIS A 84 -15.28 14.65 -10.00
N MET A 85 -15.92 13.66 -9.39
CA MET A 85 -17.19 13.10 -9.88
C MET A 85 -18.28 13.12 -8.80
N GLU A 86 -19.39 13.79 -9.12
CA GLU A 86 -20.55 13.87 -8.22
C GLU A 86 -21.15 12.47 -8.01
N GLY A 87 -21.44 12.12 -6.75
CA GLY A 87 -22.01 10.83 -6.38
C GLY A 87 -21.00 9.72 -6.12
N VAL A 88 -19.70 9.94 -6.37
CA VAL A 88 -18.61 9.04 -5.98
C VAL A 88 -17.97 9.57 -4.70
N THR A 89 -18.29 8.97 -3.55
CA THR A 89 -17.78 9.41 -2.25
C THR A 89 -16.93 8.37 -1.55
N THR A 90 -16.87 7.15 -2.09
CA THR A 90 -16.17 6.01 -1.49
C THR A 90 -15.20 5.39 -2.47
N THR A 91 -14.12 4.84 -1.94
CA THR A 91 -13.13 4.11 -2.72
C THR A 91 -13.74 2.90 -3.44
N GLU A 92 -14.67 2.19 -2.81
CA GLU A 92 -15.36 1.05 -3.42
C GLU A 92 -16.15 1.43 -4.69
N GLN A 93 -16.82 2.59 -4.67
CA GLN A 93 -17.52 3.11 -5.85
C GLN A 93 -16.56 3.45 -6.99
N ALA A 94 -15.46 4.15 -6.68
CA ALA A 94 -14.42 4.47 -7.67
C ALA A 94 -13.79 3.19 -8.25
N LEU A 95 -13.51 2.20 -7.41
CA LEU A 95 -12.94 0.91 -7.81
C LEU A 95 -13.87 0.17 -8.79
N LYS A 96 -15.18 0.18 -8.54
CA LYS A 96 -16.18 -0.40 -9.46
C LYS A 96 -16.15 0.27 -10.84
N ILE A 97 -16.00 1.59 -10.89
CA ILE A 97 -15.91 2.35 -12.15
C ILE A 97 -14.63 1.97 -12.90
N PHE A 98 -13.46 2.02 -12.27
CA PHE A 98 -12.19 1.67 -12.93
C PHE A 98 -12.14 0.18 -13.35
N THR A 99 -12.69 -0.72 -12.55
CA THR A 99 -12.84 -2.14 -12.92
C THR A 99 -13.70 -2.31 -14.16
N ALA A 100 -14.81 -1.56 -14.27
CA ALA A 100 -15.65 -1.57 -15.46
C ALA A 100 -14.92 -1.00 -16.69
N MET A 101 -14.16 0.09 -16.53
CA MET A 101 -13.34 0.68 -17.59
C MET A 101 -12.24 -0.29 -18.08
N GLN A 102 -11.64 -1.05 -17.18
CA GLN A 102 -10.66 -2.07 -17.53
C GLN A 102 -11.30 -3.22 -18.31
N ARG A 103 -12.48 -3.70 -17.87
CA ARG A 103 -13.26 -4.74 -18.57
C ARG A 103 -13.66 -4.31 -19.97
N ASP A 104 -14.01 -3.03 -20.14
CA ASP A 104 -14.35 -2.42 -21.43
C ASP A 104 -13.10 -2.06 -22.28
N LYS A 105 -11.90 -2.45 -21.81
CA LYS A 105 -10.60 -2.27 -22.48
C LYS A 105 -10.26 -0.81 -22.77
N LEU A 106 -10.63 0.07 -21.86
CA LEU A 106 -10.29 1.49 -21.92
C LEU A 106 -9.00 1.82 -21.17
N ILE A 107 -8.68 1.01 -20.16
CA ILE A 107 -7.43 1.07 -19.40
C ILE A 107 -6.84 -0.34 -19.29
N CYS A 108 -5.54 -0.43 -19.09
CA CYS A 108 -4.84 -1.69 -18.84
C CYS A 108 -3.68 -1.48 -17.88
N HIS A 109 -3.24 -2.55 -17.23
CA HIS A 109 -2.04 -2.53 -16.40
C HIS A 109 -0.82 -2.17 -17.25
N ALA A 110 0.15 -1.41 -16.71
CA ALA A 110 1.30 -0.91 -17.46
C ALA A 110 2.19 -2.00 -18.06
N SER A 111 2.18 -3.21 -17.50
CA SER A 111 2.87 -4.38 -18.10
C SER A 111 2.18 -4.92 -19.37
N GLY A 112 0.94 -4.51 -19.64
CA GLY A 112 0.07 -5.08 -20.68
C GLY A 112 -0.74 -6.29 -20.25
N ASP A 113 -0.63 -6.72 -18.99
CA ASP A 113 -1.40 -7.85 -18.46
C ASP A 113 -2.89 -7.48 -18.31
N THR A 114 -3.74 -8.16 -19.08
CA THR A 114 -5.19 -7.97 -19.06
C THR A 114 -5.90 -8.86 -18.02
N GLY A 115 -5.21 -9.85 -17.46
CA GLY A 115 -5.74 -10.74 -16.44
C GLY A 115 -5.64 -10.16 -15.03
N LYS A 116 -4.77 -9.17 -14.81
CA LYS A 116 -4.60 -8.51 -13.52
C LYS A 116 -5.78 -7.58 -13.24
N PRO A 117 -6.50 -7.73 -12.11
CA PRO A 117 -7.58 -6.82 -11.76
C PRO A 117 -7.07 -5.41 -11.44
N PHE A 118 -7.95 -4.42 -11.50
CA PHE A 118 -7.65 -3.07 -11.04
C PHE A 118 -7.53 -3.07 -9.52
N ILE A 119 -6.30 -2.92 -9.02
CA ILE A 119 -5.95 -2.95 -7.60
C ILE A 119 -5.63 -1.54 -7.14
N GLN A 120 -6.21 -1.11 -6.03
CA GLN A 120 -5.86 0.15 -5.38
C GLN A 120 -4.46 0.07 -4.77
N GLY A 121 -3.61 1.03 -5.12
CA GLY A 121 -2.33 1.24 -4.47
C GLY A 121 -1.32 1.92 -5.40
N PHE A 122 -0.05 1.65 -5.15
CA PHE A 122 1.03 2.05 -6.05
C PHE A 122 1.15 1.05 -7.21
N PHE A 123 0.09 0.93 -8.01
CA PHE A 123 0.05 0.13 -9.23
C PHE A 123 -0.04 1.04 -10.44
N LEU A 124 0.64 0.65 -11.51
CA LEU A 124 0.71 1.43 -12.74
C LEU A 124 -0.30 0.91 -13.76
N TYR A 125 -1.16 1.80 -14.25
CA TYR A 125 -2.09 1.54 -15.33
C TYR A 125 -1.94 2.62 -16.39
N TYR A 126 -2.40 2.36 -17.61
CA TYR A 126 -2.40 3.36 -18.66
C TYR A 126 -3.74 3.40 -19.39
N ILE A 127 -4.05 4.57 -19.95
CA ILE A 127 -5.22 4.76 -20.80
C ILE A 127 -4.91 4.23 -22.19
N ILE A 128 -5.72 3.28 -22.68
CA ILE A 128 -5.53 2.71 -24.02
C ILE A 128 -5.91 3.75 -25.07
N HIS A 129 -4.92 4.23 -25.82
CA HIS A 129 -5.15 5.08 -26.99
C HIS A 129 -5.17 4.23 -28.28
N GLN A 130 -5.84 4.70 -29.34
CA GLN A 130 -5.98 3.97 -30.61
C GLN A 130 -4.65 3.56 -31.27
N ASN A 131 -3.58 4.33 -31.03
CA ASN A 131 -2.23 4.05 -31.52
C ASN A 131 -1.46 3.03 -30.66
N ASP A 132 -1.92 2.72 -29.44
CA ASP A 132 -1.25 1.78 -28.53
C ASP A 132 -1.71 0.33 -28.71
N LYS A 133 -2.72 0.08 -29.56
CA LYS A 133 -3.19 -1.28 -29.88
C LYS A 133 -2.08 -2.17 -30.46
N ASP A 134 -1.12 -1.58 -31.16
CA ASP A 134 0.05 -2.28 -31.70
C ASP A 134 1.15 -2.49 -30.64
N ARG A 135 1.17 -1.67 -29.57
CA ARG A 135 2.11 -1.80 -28.43
C ARG A 135 1.64 -2.80 -27.37
N ILE A 136 0.33 -3.04 -27.25
CA ILE A 136 -0.23 -4.14 -26.44
C ILE A 136 0.36 -5.50 -26.87
N GLN A 137 0.82 -5.61 -28.12
CA GLN A 137 1.46 -6.81 -28.66
C GLN A 137 2.95 -6.93 -28.30
N GLN A 138 3.61 -5.84 -27.89
CA GLN A 138 4.89 -5.89 -27.18
C GLN A 138 4.60 -6.17 -25.70
N SER A 139 4.04 -7.34 -25.41
CA SER A 139 3.88 -7.81 -24.04
C SER A 139 5.26 -7.84 -23.40
N TRP A 140 5.50 -6.94 -22.44
CA TRP A 140 6.68 -7.06 -21.60
C TRP A 140 6.64 -8.43 -20.94
N ASP A 141 7.79 -9.07 -20.83
CA ASP A 141 7.89 -10.22 -19.94
C ASP A 141 7.50 -9.73 -18.53
N ILE A 142 6.39 -10.25 -18.01
CA ILE A 142 5.81 -9.86 -16.72
C ILE A 142 6.88 -9.93 -15.63
N THR A 143 7.79 -10.90 -15.73
CA THR A 143 8.89 -11.07 -14.78
C THR A 143 9.87 -9.90 -14.83
N THR A 144 10.15 -9.36 -16.01
CA THR A 144 11.01 -8.17 -16.17
C THR A 144 10.32 -6.95 -15.56
N PHE A 145 9.03 -6.75 -15.86
CA PHE A 145 8.28 -5.63 -15.28
C PHE A 145 8.27 -5.70 -13.74
N GLN A 146 7.99 -6.87 -13.16
CA GLN A 146 7.98 -7.05 -11.71
C GLN A 146 9.36 -6.88 -11.07
N SER A 147 10.43 -7.11 -11.82
CA SER A 147 11.80 -6.92 -11.35
C SER A 147 12.23 -5.45 -11.42
N ASP A 148 11.63 -4.66 -12.31
CA ASP A 148 11.95 -3.24 -12.46
C ASP A 148 11.06 -2.34 -11.59
N TRP A 149 9.79 -2.73 -11.36
CA TRP A 149 8.81 -1.87 -10.71
C TRP A 149 8.38 -2.38 -9.33
N MET A 150 8.33 -1.45 -8.37
CA MET A 150 7.74 -1.70 -7.05
C MET A 150 6.24 -1.46 -7.11
N GLU A 151 5.44 -2.48 -6.86
CA GLU A 151 3.98 -2.33 -6.80
C GLU A 151 3.40 -2.82 -5.49
N VAL A 152 2.69 -1.93 -4.80
CA VAL A 152 2.17 -2.16 -3.46
C VAL A 152 0.68 -1.87 -3.42
N GLU A 153 -0.11 -2.86 -3.01
CA GLU A 153 -1.54 -2.73 -2.76
C GLU A 153 -1.77 -1.95 -1.47
N ILE A 154 -2.68 -0.99 -1.49
CA ILE A 154 -3.11 -0.29 -0.27
C ILE A 154 -4.40 -0.94 0.19
N LYS A 155 -4.40 -1.47 1.42
CA LYS A 155 -5.60 -1.95 2.08
C LYS A 155 -6.02 -0.98 3.19
N GLU A 156 -7.32 -0.87 3.40
CA GLU A 156 -7.89 -0.09 4.52
C GLU A 156 -7.35 -0.60 5.86
N PRO A 157 -7.20 0.23 6.90
CA PRO A 157 -6.80 -0.21 8.24
C PRO A 157 -7.80 -1.20 8.85
N LEU A 158 -7.33 -2.04 9.79
CA LEU A 158 -8.17 -2.99 10.53
C LEU A 158 -9.06 -2.30 11.56
N ASN A 159 -8.72 -1.06 11.92
CA ASN A 159 -9.38 -0.30 12.98
C ASN A 159 -9.46 -1.11 14.29
N TRP A 160 -8.33 -1.63 14.73
CA TRP A 160 -8.22 -2.50 15.91
C TRP A 160 -8.94 -1.91 17.12
N GLY A 161 -9.85 -2.68 17.72
CA GLY A 161 -10.60 -2.24 18.90
C GLY A 161 -11.78 -1.30 18.60
N THR A 162 -12.12 -1.05 17.34
CA THR A 162 -13.36 -0.35 16.97
C THR A 162 -14.44 -1.33 16.51
N SER A 163 -15.71 -0.97 16.70
CA SER A 163 -16.85 -1.74 16.19
C SER A 163 -17.00 -1.69 14.66
N HIS A 164 -16.19 -0.88 13.97
CA HIS A 164 -16.21 -0.70 12.52
C HIS A 164 -15.11 -1.56 11.86
N SER A 165 -15.33 -2.87 11.83
CA SER A 165 -14.58 -3.75 10.93
C SER A 165 -15.05 -3.51 9.48
N PRO A 166 -14.18 -3.53 8.46
CA PRO A 166 -14.58 -3.44 7.04
C PRO A 166 -15.49 -4.59 6.59
N SER A 167 -15.63 -5.67 7.39
CA SER A 167 -16.54 -6.77 7.15
C SER A 167 -17.82 -6.65 8.00
N ILE A 168 -18.64 -5.63 7.76
CA ILE A 168 -19.97 -5.51 8.37
C ILE A 168 -20.93 -6.46 7.64
N THR A 169 -21.10 -7.67 8.16
CA THR A 169 -22.35 -8.41 7.93
C THR A 169 -23.31 -8.02 9.05
N THR A 170 -24.55 -7.69 8.70
CA THR A 170 -25.54 -7.06 9.61
C THR A 170 -26.10 -7.98 10.70
N ASN A 171 -25.47 -9.13 10.96
CA ASN A 171 -25.86 -10.10 11.98
C ASN A 171 -24.61 -10.79 12.58
N ASP A 172 -23.62 -10.01 13.01
CA ASP A 172 -22.43 -10.54 13.68
C ASP A 172 -22.71 -10.70 15.19
N PRO A 173 -22.73 -11.93 15.74
CA PRO A 173 -22.96 -12.16 17.18
C PRO A 173 -21.86 -11.56 18.07
N GLU A 174 -20.72 -11.15 17.49
CA GLU A 174 -19.59 -10.53 18.20
C GLU A 174 -19.47 -9.02 17.92
N GLU A 175 -20.60 -8.34 17.69
CA GLU A 175 -20.65 -6.88 17.56
C GLU A 175 -20.06 -6.20 18.80
N GLY A 176 -19.04 -5.35 18.60
CA GLY A 176 -18.34 -4.64 19.68
C GLY A 176 -17.18 -5.40 20.33
N VAL A 177 -16.95 -6.67 19.98
CA VAL A 177 -15.73 -7.39 20.38
C VAL A 177 -14.58 -6.97 19.46
N PRO A 178 -13.47 -6.43 20.02
CA PRO A 178 -12.28 -6.13 19.23
C PRO A 178 -11.83 -7.35 18.41
N HIS A 179 -11.48 -7.13 17.14
CA HIS A 179 -11.14 -8.20 16.20
C HIS A 179 -10.16 -9.27 16.74
N PHE A 180 -9.24 -8.86 17.61
CA PHE A 180 -8.20 -9.72 18.17
C PHE A 180 -8.61 -10.62 19.32
N LEU A 181 -9.80 -10.37 19.86
CA LEU A 181 -10.44 -11.20 20.87
C LEU A 181 -11.54 -12.09 20.28
N ARG A 182 -11.77 -11.99 18.97
CA ARG A 182 -12.76 -12.81 18.27
C ARG A 182 -12.25 -14.23 18.12
N ASP A 183 -13.17 -15.19 18.25
CA ASP A 183 -12.84 -16.61 18.10
C ASP A 183 -12.50 -16.96 16.64
N ASP A 184 -13.03 -16.20 15.68
CA ASP A 184 -12.77 -16.30 14.25
C ASP A 184 -11.87 -15.17 13.75
N ILE A 185 -10.59 -15.18 14.15
CA ILE A 185 -9.60 -14.25 13.58
C ILE A 185 -9.60 -14.43 12.06
N ASN A 186 -10.17 -13.46 11.35
CA ASN A 186 -10.42 -13.55 9.92
C ASN A 186 -9.14 -13.97 9.16
N PRO A 187 -9.15 -15.08 8.39
CA PRO A 187 -7.99 -15.59 7.67
C PRO A 187 -7.44 -14.60 6.63
N TYR A 188 -8.22 -13.61 6.19
CA TYR A 188 -7.73 -12.49 5.35
C TYR A 188 -6.76 -11.54 6.09
N LEU A 189 -6.63 -11.70 7.42
CA LEU A 189 -5.78 -10.91 8.30
C LEU A 189 -4.59 -11.68 8.84
N GLN A 190 -4.56 -12.99 8.62
CA GLN A 190 -3.34 -13.75 8.77
C GLN A 190 -2.46 -13.41 7.56
N PRO A 191 -1.18 -13.04 7.75
CA PRO A 191 -0.23 -13.13 6.65
C PRO A 191 -0.35 -14.56 6.13
N ASP A 192 -0.63 -14.75 4.85
CA ASP A 192 -0.75 -16.08 4.27
C ASP A 192 0.63 -16.75 4.39
N GLU A 193 0.88 -17.43 5.52
CA GLU A 193 2.18 -18.01 5.90
C GLU A 193 2.65 -19.07 4.88
N PHE A 194 1.76 -19.45 3.96
CA PHE A 194 2.00 -20.40 2.88
C PHE A 194 1.96 -19.81 1.48
N SER A 195 1.71 -18.51 1.30
CA SER A 195 1.91 -17.89 0.00
C SER A 195 3.32 -17.33 -0.12
N ASP A 196 4.03 -17.72 -1.17
CA ASP A 196 5.18 -16.99 -1.72
C ASP A 196 4.81 -15.53 -2.14
N SER A 197 3.60 -15.04 -1.83
CA SER A 197 2.99 -13.82 -2.39
C SER A 197 3.06 -12.59 -1.47
N THR A 198 3.41 -12.70 -0.18
CA THR A 198 3.44 -11.54 0.72
C THR A 198 4.61 -10.59 0.41
N PHE A 199 5.69 -11.12 -0.17
CA PHE A 199 6.86 -10.34 -0.52
C PHE A 199 7.22 -10.50 -1.98
N LYS A 200 7.59 -9.39 -2.61
CA LYS A 200 8.20 -9.36 -3.95
C LYS A 200 9.62 -8.85 -3.86
N ARG A 201 10.39 -9.09 -4.92
CA ARG A 201 11.74 -8.56 -5.10
C ARG A 201 11.79 -7.71 -6.36
N MET A 202 12.57 -6.66 -6.30
CA MET A 202 12.94 -5.86 -7.47
C MET A 202 14.43 -5.52 -7.43
N PHE A 203 14.98 -5.17 -8.59
CA PHE A 203 16.32 -4.63 -8.68
C PHE A 203 16.39 -3.27 -8.00
N LEU A 204 17.44 -3.08 -7.20
CA LEU A 204 17.75 -1.83 -6.55
C LEU A 204 19.09 -1.31 -7.06
N ASP A 205 19.05 -0.14 -7.68
CA ASP A 205 20.25 0.66 -7.92
C ASP A 205 20.64 1.33 -6.60
N ILE A 206 21.78 0.91 -6.04
CA ILE A 206 22.24 1.38 -4.74
C ILE A 206 22.96 2.72 -4.87
N ASP A 207 23.58 2.97 -6.02
CA ASP A 207 24.31 4.21 -6.30
C ASP A 207 23.58 5.10 -7.31
N SER A 208 22.33 5.46 -6.98
CA SER A 208 21.53 6.42 -7.77
C SER A 208 22.22 7.78 -8.01
N THR A 209 23.21 8.14 -7.18
CA THR A 209 23.99 9.39 -7.32
C THR A 209 25.25 9.25 -8.17
N ASN A 210 25.55 8.04 -8.68
CA ASN A 210 26.76 7.72 -9.45
C ASN A 210 28.06 8.23 -8.80
N LYS A 211 28.20 8.03 -7.48
CA LYS A 211 29.42 8.40 -6.73
C LYS A 211 30.52 7.35 -6.85
N SER A 212 30.15 6.10 -7.09
CA SER A 212 31.04 4.98 -7.28
C SER A 212 31.49 4.91 -8.74
N ASP A 213 32.73 4.48 -8.96
CA ASP A 213 33.25 4.11 -10.27
C ASP A 213 32.83 2.68 -10.69
N ARG A 214 32.15 1.97 -9.78
CA ARG A 214 31.66 0.60 -9.96
C ARG A 214 30.15 0.57 -10.01
N LEU A 215 29.61 -0.46 -10.64
CA LEU A 215 28.18 -0.75 -10.59
C LEU A 215 27.84 -1.30 -9.20
N GLU A 216 27.13 -0.51 -8.41
CA GLU A 216 26.66 -0.89 -7.09
C GLU A 216 25.15 -1.15 -7.12
N TRP A 217 24.78 -2.41 -6.99
CA TRP A 217 23.39 -2.84 -7.12
C TRP A 217 23.06 -3.95 -6.13
N GLY A 218 21.77 -4.14 -5.92
CA GLY A 218 21.24 -5.21 -5.09
C GLY A 218 19.79 -5.50 -5.43
N HIS A 219 19.09 -6.12 -4.49
CA HIS A 219 17.66 -6.32 -4.55
C HIS A 219 17.02 -5.68 -3.34
N VAL A 220 15.79 -5.21 -3.50
CA VAL A 220 14.92 -4.90 -2.36
C VAL A 220 13.78 -5.90 -2.35
N LYS A 221 13.61 -6.57 -1.22
CA LYS A 221 12.45 -7.39 -0.91
C LYS A 221 11.47 -6.54 -0.12
N TYR A 222 10.23 -6.47 -0.58
CA TYR A 222 9.21 -5.57 -0.04
C TYR A 222 7.87 -6.28 0.12
N GLN A 223 7.08 -5.87 1.10
CA GLN A 223 5.73 -6.38 1.29
C GLN A 223 4.82 -5.89 0.16
N THR A 224 4.03 -6.78 -0.43
CA THR A 224 3.13 -6.47 -1.55
C THR A 224 1.91 -5.66 -1.15
N THR A 225 1.65 -5.55 0.15
CA THR A 225 0.49 -4.87 0.70
C THR A 225 0.94 -3.91 1.79
N PHE A 226 0.36 -2.72 1.78
CA PHE A 226 0.52 -1.68 2.78
C PHE A 226 -0.81 -1.45 3.51
N ARG A 227 -0.73 -1.36 4.84
CA ARG A 227 -1.83 -0.95 5.72
C ARG A 227 -1.29 0.09 6.68
N SER A 228 -2.05 1.15 6.93
CA SER A 228 -1.62 2.25 7.79
C SER A 228 -1.51 1.88 9.27
N ASP A 229 -2.16 0.79 9.69
CA ASP A 229 -2.16 0.31 11.07
C ASP A 229 -1.17 -0.84 11.34
N GLN A 230 -0.35 -1.21 10.35
CA GLN A 230 0.66 -2.25 10.47
C GLN A 230 2.05 -1.71 10.15
N ALA A 231 3.07 -2.38 10.69
CA ALA A 231 4.46 -2.12 10.31
C ALA A 231 4.71 -2.62 8.88
N TYR A 232 5.42 -1.81 8.08
CA TYR A 232 5.79 -2.16 6.71
C TYR A 232 7.26 -2.60 6.64
N GLU A 233 7.51 -3.79 6.11
CA GLU A 233 8.85 -4.39 6.04
C GLU A 233 9.51 -4.21 4.67
N LEU A 234 10.76 -3.73 4.70
CA LEU A 234 11.66 -3.62 3.56
C LEU A 234 13.02 -4.24 3.91
N VAL A 235 13.51 -5.13 3.05
CA VAL A 235 14.81 -5.80 3.21
C VAL A 235 15.68 -5.50 2.01
N VAL A 236 16.84 -4.88 2.25
CA VAL A 236 17.83 -4.60 1.20
C VAL A 236 18.86 -5.72 1.18
N GLU A 237 18.87 -6.50 0.09
CA GLU A 237 19.77 -7.62 -0.16
C GLU A 237 20.90 -7.17 -1.10
N TRP A 238 22.14 -7.12 -0.61
CA TRP A 238 23.29 -6.64 -1.41
C TRP A 238 24.53 -7.49 -1.16
N LEU A 239 25.31 -7.70 -2.24
CA LEU A 239 26.61 -8.38 -2.22
C LEU A 239 27.65 -7.62 -3.04
N VAL A 240 27.21 -6.85 -4.04
CA VAL A 240 28.06 -6.17 -5.04
C VAL A 240 28.09 -4.66 -4.82
N ALA A 241 27.81 -4.21 -3.60
CA ALA A 241 27.82 -2.79 -3.23
C ALA A 241 28.76 -2.54 -2.04
N SER A 242 29.15 -1.28 -1.85
CA SER A 242 29.97 -0.82 -0.74
C SER A 242 29.08 -0.43 0.43
N GLY A 243 29.39 -0.90 1.64
CA GLY A 243 28.56 -0.64 2.82
C GLY A 243 28.34 0.85 3.12
N SER A 244 29.29 1.73 2.77
CA SER A 244 29.14 3.18 2.90
C SER A 244 28.09 3.78 1.96
N ILE A 245 27.98 3.26 0.72
CA ILE A 245 26.99 3.75 -0.24
C ILE A 245 25.61 3.23 0.14
N VAL A 246 25.50 1.97 0.56
CA VAL A 246 24.26 1.42 1.13
C VAL A 246 23.80 2.24 2.33
N ALA A 247 24.71 2.56 3.26
CA ALA A 247 24.39 3.39 4.41
C ALA A 247 23.88 4.76 3.97
N GLU A 248 24.50 5.40 2.98
CA GLU A 248 24.04 6.69 2.48
C GLU A 248 22.64 6.61 1.87
N LEU A 249 22.36 5.61 1.04
CA LEU A 249 21.05 5.36 0.46
C LEU A 249 19.97 5.24 1.56
N LEU A 250 20.24 4.41 2.57
CA LEU A 250 19.32 4.21 3.69
C LEU A 250 19.09 5.50 4.51
N HIS A 251 20.12 6.33 4.70
CA HIS A 251 19.95 7.63 5.35
C HIS A 251 19.11 8.60 4.50
N GLN A 252 19.26 8.58 3.18
CA GLN A 252 18.43 9.38 2.28
C GLN A 252 16.96 8.93 2.37
N TRP A 253 16.70 7.63 2.35
CA TRP A 253 15.36 7.07 2.54
C TRP A 253 14.77 7.44 3.90
N ALA A 254 15.53 7.27 4.98
CA ALA A 254 15.08 7.62 6.32
C ALA A 254 14.65 9.10 6.43
N ARG A 255 15.42 10.03 5.84
CA ARG A 255 15.05 11.46 5.79
C ARG A 255 13.76 11.69 5.00
N LYS A 256 13.57 11.00 3.88
CA LYS A 256 12.37 11.11 3.04
C LYS A 256 11.13 10.57 3.77
N VAL A 257 11.27 9.42 4.42
CA VAL A 257 10.22 8.79 5.23
C VAL A 257 9.77 9.73 6.37
N GLN A 258 10.71 10.40 7.04
CA GLN A 258 10.39 11.43 8.06
C GLN A 258 9.62 12.62 7.48
N ALA A 259 9.97 13.08 6.28
CA ALA A 259 9.23 14.16 5.61
C ALA A 259 7.78 13.77 5.28
N CYS A 260 7.50 12.48 5.12
CA CYS A 260 6.15 11.94 4.94
C CYS A 260 5.43 11.61 6.26
N GLY A 261 5.99 11.99 7.42
CA GLY A 261 5.40 11.71 8.73
C GLY A 261 5.51 10.26 9.20
N LEU A 262 6.36 9.46 8.56
CA LEU A 262 6.60 8.05 8.89
C LEU A 262 7.97 7.87 9.55
N GLN A 263 8.17 6.71 10.21
CA GLN A 263 9.46 6.36 10.81
C GLN A 263 10.04 5.09 10.20
N MET A 264 11.30 5.17 9.75
CA MET A 264 12.08 4.02 9.32
C MET A 264 13.05 3.62 10.45
N VAL A 265 13.01 2.35 10.87
CA VAL A 265 13.87 1.82 11.93
C VAL A 265 14.53 0.53 11.45
N PRO A 266 15.86 0.37 11.59
CA PRO A 266 16.50 -0.90 11.31
C PRO A 266 16.08 -1.94 12.35
N ILE A 267 15.59 -3.08 11.90
CA ILE A 267 15.26 -4.21 12.76
C ILE A 267 16.39 -5.25 12.73
N PRO A 268 16.72 -5.90 13.86
CA PRO A 268 17.60 -7.05 13.85
C PRO A 268 17.01 -8.16 12.98
N ASN A 269 17.87 -8.90 12.27
CA ASN A 269 17.43 -10.03 11.43
C ASN A 269 16.68 -11.11 12.22
N ASP A 270 16.98 -11.27 13.51
CA ASP A 270 16.26 -12.15 14.41
C ASP A 270 15.65 -11.31 15.56
N PRO A 271 14.36 -10.94 15.52
CA PRO A 271 13.75 -10.15 16.57
C PRO A 271 13.64 -10.92 17.89
N LEU A 272 13.44 -12.25 17.83
CA LEU A 272 13.25 -13.14 18.97
C LEU A 272 14.29 -14.26 18.92
N ALA A 273 15.50 -13.96 19.39
CA ALA A 273 16.58 -14.94 19.44
C ALA A 273 16.24 -16.10 20.39
N LEU A 274 15.79 -17.21 19.82
CA LEU A 274 15.43 -18.40 20.57
C LEU A 274 16.69 -19.26 20.82
N PRO A 275 16.93 -19.73 22.05
CA PRO A 275 18.20 -20.39 22.43
C PRO A 275 18.47 -21.75 21.76
N TYR A 276 17.58 -22.24 20.88
CA TYR A 276 17.66 -23.55 20.25
C TYR A 276 17.58 -23.51 18.72
N LEU A 277 17.59 -22.34 18.10
CA LEU A 277 17.64 -22.20 16.65
C LEU A 277 19.10 -22.04 16.19
N ASP A 278 19.50 -22.78 15.16
CA ASP A 278 20.87 -22.78 14.61
C ASP A 278 21.36 -21.39 14.13
N LYS A 279 20.43 -20.47 13.82
CA LYS A 279 20.73 -19.12 13.34
C LYS A 279 20.44 -18.02 14.36
N SER A 280 20.08 -18.38 15.58
CA SER A 280 19.77 -17.39 16.62
C SER A 280 21.03 -16.91 17.33
N ASP A 281 21.00 -15.65 17.74
CA ASP A 281 22.11 -15.00 18.44
C ASP A 281 22.26 -15.60 19.86
N PRO A 282 23.39 -16.26 20.18
CA PRO A 282 23.57 -16.92 21.48
C PRO A 282 23.70 -15.93 22.65
N LEU A 283 23.90 -14.64 22.37
CA LEU A 283 23.99 -13.59 23.40
C LEU A 283 22.63 -12.92 23.68
N ARG A 284 21.59 -13.29 22.93
CA ARG A 284 20.24 -12.77 23.10
C ARG A 284 19.30 -13.88 23.56
N GLY A 285 18.31 -13.51 24.34
CA GLY A 285 17.29 -14.42 24.82
C GLY A 285 15.97 -13.69 25.03
N PRO A 286 14.83 -14.37 24.84
CA PRO A 286 13.53 -13.76 25.08
C PRO A 286 13.38 -13.44 26.57
N ILE A 287 12.81 -12.27 26.86
CA ILE A 287 12.43 -11.90 28.22
C ILE A 287 10.97 -12.26 28.39
N PHE A 288 10.68 -13.19 29.29
CA PHE A 288 9.30 -13.53 29.64
C PHE A 288 8.72 -12.47 30.57
N VAL A 289 7.61 -11.85 30.17
CA VAL A 289 6.85 -10.92 30.98
C VAL A 289 5.55 -11.62 31.42
N PRO A 290 5.40 -11.97 32.72
CA PRO A 290 4.19 -12.65 33.17
C PRO A 290 2.98 -11.72 33.05
N LEU A 291 1.92 -12.19 32.41
CA LEU A 291 0.65 -11.48 32.35
C LEU A 291 -0.12 -11.70 33.66
N ASN A 292 -0.48 -10.60 34.33
CA ASN A 292 -1.30 -10.68 35.54
C ASN A 292 -2.77 -10.92 35.16
N LEU A 293 -3.27 -12.11 35.47
CA LEU A 293 -4.65 -12.52 35.15
C LEU A 293 -5.63 -12.28 36.30
N ASN A 294 -5.18 -11.73 37.44
CA ASN A 294 -6.03 -11.55 38.63
C ASN A 294 -7.22 -10.62 38.38
N CYS A 295 -7.16 -9.77 37.36
CA CYS A 295 -8.25 -8.88 36.96
C CYS A 295 -9.34 -9.56 36.11
N LEU A 296 -9.06 -10.77 35.61
CA LEU A 296 -10.02 -11.63 34.92
C LEU A 296 -10.67 -12.63 35.88
N ASP A 297 -10.21 -12.69 37.14
CA ASP A 297 -10.86 -13.49 38.18
C ASP A 297 -12.27 -12.92 38.40
N PRO A 298 -13.34 -13.72 38.25
CA PRO A 298 -14.72 -13.30 38.47
C PRO A 298 -14.96 -12.63 39.84
N HIS A 299 -14.09 -12.89 40.81
CA HIS A 299 -14.15 -12.34 42.16
C HIS A 299 -13.50 -10.96 42.32
N ASN A 300 -12.72 -10.49 41.34
CA ASN A 300 -11.99 -9.21 41.41
C ASN A 300 -12.71 -8.10 40.64
N ILE A 301 -13.16 -7.09 41.37
CA ILE A 301 -14.23 -6.16 40.98
C ILE A 301 -13.75 -5.00 40.08
N LEU A 302 -12.56 -5.10 39.48
CA LEU A 302 -11.88 -3.95 38.87
C LEU A 302 -12.56 -3.43 37.57
N PHE A 303 -13.31 -4.27 36.87
CA PHE A 303 -13.93 -3.93 35.57
C PHE A 303 -15.47 -3.92 35.56
N LYS A 304 -16.14 -3.94 36.73
CA LYS A 304 -17.60 -3.67 36.76
C LYS A 304 -17.87 -2.16 36.62
N GLY A 305 -17.71 -1.65 35.41
CA GLY A 305 -18.40 -0.44 34.99
C GLY A 305 -19.90 -0.69 34.99
N ASN A 306 -20.61 -0.01 35.88
CA ASN A 306 -22.06 0.15 35.99
C ASN A 306 -22.92 -0.52 34.91
N ILE A 307 -23.33 -1.76 35.15
CA ILE A 307 -24.60 -2.29 34.63
C ILE A 307 -25.46 -2.61 35.86
N SER A 308 -25.96 -1.56 36.52
CA SER A 308 -27.10 -1.66 37.42
C SER A 308 -28.39 -1.38 36.64
N ALA A 309 -28.63 -2.17 35.59
CA ALA A 309 -30.00 -2.39 35.12
C ALA A 309 -30.60 -3.46 36.02
N SER A 310 -31.29 -3.00 37.06
CA SER A 310 -32.10 -3.81 37.95
C SER A 310 -33.16 -4.55 37.12
N ILE A 311 -33.10 -5.89 37.11
CA ILE A 311 -34.25 -6.72 36.77
C ILE A 311 -34.83 -7.20 38.11
N PRO A 312 -36.03 -6.74 38.51
CA PRO A 312 -36.65 -7.21 39.73
C PRO A 312 -37.28 -8.59 39.52
N GLY A 313 -36.85 -9.54 40.34
CA GLY A 313 -37.66 -10.64 40.84
C GLY A 313 -37.93 -11.81 39.90
N GLU A 314 -37.39 -12.97 40.25
CA GLU A 314 -38.24 -14.16 40.33
C GLU A 314 -37.74 -15.09 41.45
N ASN A 315 -38.66 -15.37 42.37
CA ASN A 315 -38.48 -16.23 43.53
C ASN A 315 -38.31 -17.69 43.07
N ALA A 316 -37.39 -18.42 43.68
CA ALA A 316 -37.50 -19.86 43.84
C ALA A 316 -37.01 -20.26 45.23
N GLU A 317 -37.90 -20.94 45.94
CA GLU A 317 -37.89 -21.35 47.33
C GLU A 317 -36.76 -22.33 47.68
N TYR A 318 -36.26 -22.24 48.91
CA TYR A 318 -36.34 -23.30 49.94
C TYR A 318 -36.34 -22.68 51.33
#